data_AF-A0A845GXT7-F1
#
_entry.id   AF-A0A845GXT7-F1
#
_cell.length_a   1.000
_cell.length_b   1.000
_cell.length_c   1.000
_cell.angle_alpha   90.00
_cell.angle_beta   90.00
_cell.angle_gamma   90.00
#
_symmetry.space_group_name_H-M   'P 1'
#
loop_
_entity.id
_entity.type
_entity.pdbx_description
1 polymer ?
#
loop_
_entity_poly.entity_id
_entity_poly.type
_entity_poly.pdbx_seq_one_letter_code
_entity_poly.pdbx_strand_id
1 'polypeptide(L)'
;LNGDSGAAAAVCAPGALLYKRAGIGPAFGHYHERPYLDRADVATALSALAGGDYVYLPRPLSSYRAAPATPPTPLIQLEAGIEALELLFQARTHGHRFEPPERFRQMLSARLAELNTLVTTHYVQLAADAAHRIDALQRTMRVGYQLLLSA
;
A
#
# COMPACT_ATOMS: atom_id res chain seq x y z
N LEU A 1 -9.30 1.30 3.87
CA LEU A 1 -8.16 0.52 4.38
C LEU A 1 -8.40 -0.98 4.37
N ASN A 2 -9.66 -1.43 4.36
CA ASN A 2 -10.05 -2.84 4.44
C ASN A 2 -9.97 -3.60 3.10
N GLY A 3 -9.58 -2.95 2.01
CA GLY A 3 -9.44 -3.56 0.68
C GLY A 3 -8.23 -4.48 0.52
N ASP A 4 -7.28 -4.47 1.45
CA ASP A 4 -6.09 -5.36 1.43
C ASP A 4 -6.34 -6.65 2.21
N SER A 5 -7.59 -7.10 2.32
CA SER A 5 -7.97 -8.33 3.02
C SER A 5 -8.37 -9.46 2.06
N GLY A 6 -8.23 -9.24 0.75
CA GLY A 6 -8.58 -10.21 -0.31
C GLY A 6 -7.40 -11.06 -0.79
N ALA A 7 -7.53 -11.69 -1.95
CA ALA A 7 -6.48 -12.52 -2.55
C ALA A 7 -5.13 -11.78 -2.74
N ALA A 8 -5.15 -10.46 -2.95
CA ALA A 8 -3.94 -9.63 -3.03
C ALA A 8 -3.17 -9.54 -1.69
N ALA A 9 -3.89 -9.60 -0.55
CA ALA A 9 -3.29 -9.71 0.78
C ALA A 9 -2.53 -11.02 0.94
N ALA A 10 -3.10 -12.10 0.40
CA ALA A 10 -2.53 -13.43 0.48
C ALA A 10 -1.24 -13.56 -0.34
N VAL A 11 -1.10 -12.82 -1.44
CA VAL A 11 0.13 -12.81 -2.26
C VAL A 11 1.28 -12.07 -1.55
N CYS A 12 0.98 -11.05 -0.76
CA CYS A 12 1.99 -10.33 0.02
C CYS A 12 2.11 -10.88 1.46
N ALA A 13 1.38 -11.92 1.82
CA ALA A 13 1.47 -12.50 3.15
C ALA A 13 2.84 -13.13 3.39
N PRO A 14 3.33 -13.17 4.64
CA PRO A 14 4.58 -13.86 4.96
C PRO A 14 4.56 -15.31 4.45
N GLY A 15 5.58 -15.66 3.66
CA GLY A 15 5.72 -16.99 3.06
C GLY A 15 5.04 -17.21 1.71
N ALA A 16 4.30 -16.22 1.20
CA ALA A 16 3.64 -16.33 -0.12
C ALA A 16 4.57 -16.09 -1.31
N LEU A 17 5.71 -15.42 -1.09
CA LEU A 17 6.70 -15.11 -2.11
C LEU A 17 8.08 -15.61 -1.71
N LEU A 18 8.76 -16.26 -2.66
CA LEU A 18 10.18 -16.57 -2.58
C LEU A 18 10.91 -15.72 -3.61
N TYR A 19 11.93 -15.01 -3.14
CA TYR A 19 12.71 -14.10 -3.97
C TYR A 19 14.21 -14.35 -3.77
N LYS A 20 15.01 -14.03 -4.79
CA LYS A 20 16.47 -14.02 -4.67
C LYS A 20 16.89 -12.79 -3.87
N ARG A 21 17.82 -12.91 -2.93
CA ARG A 21 18.34 -11.77 -2.14
C ARG A 21 18.83 -10.62 -3.03
N ALA A 22 19.48 -10.95 -4.14
CA ALA A 22 19.97 -9.96 -5.11
C ALA A 22 18.86 -9.13 -5.80
N GLY A 23 17.61 -9.59 -5.77
CA GLY A 23 16.47 -8.92 -6.40
C GLY A 23 15.66 -7.98 -5.48
N ILE A 24 15.98 -7.90 -4.18
CA ILE A 24 15.18 -7.16 -3.18
C ILE A 24 15.73 -5.74 -2.93
N GLY A 25 16.68 -5.28 -3.73
CA GLY A 25 17.35 -4.00 -3.48
C GLY A 25 18.06 -3.96 -2.11
N PRO A 26 18.13 -2.79 -1.44
CA PRO A 26 18.97 -2.59 -0.26
C PRO A 26 18.46 -3.34 0.99
N ALA A 27 17.15 -3.37 1.21
CA ALA A 27 16.55 -3.93 2.43
C ALA A 27 15.09 -4.34 2.22
N PHE A 28 14.58 -5.17 3.14
CA PHE A 28 13.16 -5.48 3.23
C PHE A 28 12.35 -4.20 3.48
N GLY A 29 11.14 -4.15 2.94
CA GLY A 29 10.24 -3.00 3.07
C GLY A 29 10.64 -1.78 2.24
N HIS A 30 11.58 -1.92 1.31
CA HIS A 30 11.98 -0.80 0.45
C HIS A 30 11.40 -0.94 -0.94
N TYR A 31 10.99 0.20 -1.51
CA TYR A 31 10.62 0.32 -2.92
C TYR A 31 11.22 1.62 -3.48
N HIS A 32 12.03 1.51 -4.54
CA HIS A 32 12.76 2.62 -5.16
C HIS A 32 13.35 3.64 -4.15
N GLU A 33 14.20 3.13 -3.24
CA GLU A 33 14.92 3.90 -2.19
C GLU A 33 14.07 4.43 -1.02
N ARG A 34 12.73 4.29 -1.07
CA ARG A 34 11.87 4.69 0.04
C ARG A 34 11.56 3.50 0.96
N PRO A 35 11.74 3.64 2.29
CA PRO A 35 11.28 2.65 3.25
C PRO A 35 9.77 2.76 3.48
N TYR A 36 9.13 1.61 3.61
CA TYR A 36 7.71 1.41 3.93
C TYR A 36 7.61 0.50 5.15
N LEU A 37 6.88 0.94 6.18
CA LEU A 37 6.79 0.22 7.45
C LEU A 37 5.52 -0.62 7.52
N ASP A 38 4.34 -0.01 7.32
CA ASP A 38 3.06 -0.70 7.36
C ASP A 38 2.83 -1.55 6.11
N ARG A 39 3.47 -1.16 4.99
CA ARG A 39 3.38 -1.84 3.69
C ARG A 39 4.69 -2.49 3.25
N ALA A 40 5.52 -2.87 4.22
CA ALA A 40 6.83 -3.47 3.96
C ALA A 40 6.75 -4.70 3.03
N ASP A 41 5.77 -5.58 3.26
CA ASP A 41 5.57 -6.79 2.45
C ASP A 41 5.29 -6.45 0.98
N VAL A 42 4.38 -5.49 0.75
CA VAL A 42 3.98 -5.05 -0.60
C VAL A 42 5.12 -4.32 -1.29
N ALA A 43 5.82 -3.43 -0.59
CA ALA A 43 7.00 -2.73 -1.12
C ALA A 43 8.09 -3.71 -1.56
N THR A 44 8.35 -4.73 -0.74
CA THR A 44 9.30 -5.81 -1.05
C THR A 44 8.84 -6.61 -2.26
N ALA A 45 7.55 -6.98 -2.31
CA ALA A 45 6.97 -7.71 -3.43
C ALA A 45 7.10 -6.91 -4.73
N LEU A 46 6.78 -5.60 -4.72
CA LEU A 46 6.93 -4.72 -5.88
C LEU A 46 8.38 -4.61 -6.34
N SER A 47 9.33 -4.47 -5.41
CA SER A 47 10.76 -4.45 -5.74
C SER A 47 11.21 -5.77 -6.39
N ALA A 48 10.80 -6.91 -5.84
CA ALA A 48 11.09 -8.21 -6.44
C ALA A 48 10.41 -8.37 -7.82
N LEU A 49 9.17 -7.88 -7.95
CA LEU A 49 8.37 -7.89 -9.17
C LEU A 49 8.78 -6.81 -10.20
N ALA A 50 9.75 -5.96 -9.90
CA ALA A 50 10.40 -5.13 -10.90
C ALA A 50 11.56 -5.86 -11.59
N GLY A 51 12.07 -6.94 -10.98
CA GLY A 51 13.36 -7.54 -11.32
C GLY A 51 13.37 -8.60 -12.41
N GLY A 52 12.24 -9.11 -12.91
CA GLY A 52 12.25 -10.02 -14.08
C GLY A 52 11.19 -11.13 -14.08
N ASP A 53 11.62 -12.38 -14.19
CA ASP A 53 10.73 -13.53 -14.41
C ASP A 53 10.17 -14.10 -13.10
N TYR A 54 8.88 -14.40 -13.10
CA TYR A 54 8.16 -14.96 -11.96
C TYR A 54 7.48 -16.27 -12.35
N VAL A 55 7.47 -17.23 -11.43
CA VAL A 55 6.74 -18.48 -11.59
C VAL A 55 5.62 -18.52 -10.56
N TYR A 56 4.38 -18.55 -11.03
CA TYR A 56 3.23 -18.75 -10.17
C TYR A 56 3.06 -20.24 -9.85
N LEU A 57 3.05 -20.58 -8.57
CA LEU A 57 2.79 -21.94 -8.10
C LEU A 57 1.33 -22.02 -7.62
N PRO A 58 0.44 -22.74 -8.34
CA PRO A 58 -0.98 -22.75 -8.01
C PRO A 58 -1.33 -23.57 -6.75
N ARG A 59 -0.37 -24.34 -6.22
CA ARG A 59 -0.57 -25.15 -5.01
C ARG A 59 -0.31 -24.30 -3.76
N PRO A 60 -1.14 -24.43 -2.71
CA PRO A 60 -0.87 -23.77 -1.44
C PRO A 60 0.30 -24.47 -0.74
N LEU A 61 1.50 -23.91 -0.87
CA LEU A 61 2.73 -24.46 -0.28
C LEU A 61 3.04 -23.88 1.11
N SER A 62 2.29 -22.87 1.55
CA SER A 62 2.45 -22.23 2.85
C SER A 62 1.09 -21.97 3.49
N SER A 63 1.00 -22.12 4.81
CA SER A 63 -0.11 -21.64 5.62
C SER A 63 0.36 -20.49 6.50
N TYR A 64 -0.11 -19.27 6.18
CA TYR A 64 0.09 -18.12 7.05
C TYR A 64 -1.17 -17.90 7.89
N ARG A 65 -0.98 -17.76 9.20
CA ARG A 65 -2.04 -17.36 10.12
C ARG A 65 -1.63 -16.05 10.77
N ALA A 66 -2.36 -14.98 10.43
CA ALA A 66 -2.16 -13.70 11.08
C ALA A 66 -2.40 -13.84 12.59
N ALA A 67 -1.49 -13.28 13.38
CA ALA A 67 -1.69 -13.16 14.82
C ALA A 67 -2.89 -12.23 15.08
N PRO A 68 -3.68 -12.47 16.15
CA PRO A 68 -4.71 -11.53 16.55
C PRO A 68 -4.06 -10.18 16.86
N ALA A 69 -4.39 -9.17 16.05
CA ALA A 69 -3.89 -7.82 16.21
C ALA A 69 -4.90 -6.99 17.00
N THR A 70 -4.38 -6.08 17.84
CA THR A 70 -5.18 -5.02 18.44
C THR A 70 -5.79 -4.17 17.31
N PRO A 71 -7.09 -3.79 17.39
CA PRO A 71 -7.67 -2.91 16.39
C PRO A 71 -6.84 -1.62 16.31
N PRO A 72 -6.42 -1.21 15.11
CA PRO A 72 -5.53 -0.07 14.96
C PRO A 72 -6.24 1.22 15.35
N THR A 73 -5.53 2.13 16.02
CA THR A 73 -6.05 3.46 16.33
C THR A 73 -6.28 4.26 15.05
N PRO A 74 -7.14 5.30 15.06
CA PRO A 74 -7.34 6.14 13.89
C PRO A 74 -6.07 6.78 13.35
N LEU A 75 -5.10 7.11 14.22
CA LEU A 75 -3.79 7.61 13.82
C LEU A 75 -3.03 6.55 13.00
N ILE A 76 -2.91 5.32 13.52
CA ILE A 76 -2.24 4.21 12.81
C ILE A 76 -2.91 3.94 11.46
N GLN A 77 -4.24 3.96 11.43
CA GLN A 77 -5.01 3.81 10.20
C GLN A 77 -4.72 4.94 9.19
N LEU A 78 -4.63 6.19 9.65
CA LEU A 78 -4.31 7.33 8.82
C LEU A 78 -2.89 7.21 8.23
N GLU A 79 -1.91 6.84 9.06
CA GLU A 79 -0.52 6.68 8.63
C GLU A 79 -0.38 5.56 7.59
N ALA A 80 -0.95 4.39 7.86
CA ALA A 80 -0.97 3.27 6.92
C ALA A 80 -1.71 3.62 5.62
N GLY A 81 -2.73 4.48 5.68
CA GLY A 81 -3.48 4.96 4.52
C GLY A 81 -2.70 5.92 3.65
N ILE A 82 -1.98 6.86 4.26
CA ILE A 82 -1.06 7.77 3.58
C ILE A 82 0.04 6.94 2.91
N GLU A 83 0.68 6.05 3.66
CA GLU A 83 1.78 5.23 3.15
C GLU A 83 1.33 4.34 1.98
N ALA A 84 0.14 3.74 2.06
CA ALA A 84 -0.40 2.92 0.98
C ALA A 84 -0.65 3.72 -0.31
N LEU A 85 -1.15 4.96 -0.22
CA LEU A 85 -1.33 5.83 -1.38
C LEU A 85 0.01 6.26 -1.97
N GLU A 86 0.99 6.58 -1.13
CA GLU A 86 2.33 6.93 -1.59
C GLU A 86 3.01 5.77 -2.32
N LEU A 87 2.88 4.54 -1.82
CA LEU A 87 3.36 3.34 -2.50
C LEU A 87 2.66 3.17 -3.86
N LEU A 88 1.34 3.35 -3.90
CA LEU A 88 0.56 3.25 -5.13
C LEU A 88 1.00 4.28 -6.18
N PHE A 89 1.28 5.51 -5.76
CA PHE A 89 1.77 6.57 -6.65
C PHE A 89 3.14 6.22 -7.21
N GLN A 90 4.08 5.76 -6.37
CA GLN A 90 5.40 5.36 -6.83
C GLN A 90 5.33 4.17 -7.79
N ALA A 91 4.54 3.15 -7.47
CA ALA A 91 4.35 1.99 -8.33
C ALA A 91 3.83 2.40 -9.72
N ARG A 92 2.90 3.37 -9.77
CA ARG A 92 2.39 3.94 -11.02
C ARG A 92 3.47 4.68 -11.80
N THR A 93 4.26 5.54 -11.15
CA THR A 93 5.33 6.33 -11.79
C THR A 93 6.43 5.44 -12.37
N HIS A 94 6.77 4.35 -11.68
CA HIS A 94 7.82 3.42 -12.13
C HIS A 94 7.32 2.34 -13.10
N GLY A 95 6.11 2.52 -13.65
CA GLY A 95 5.68 1.77 -14.82
C GLY A 95 5.13 0.37 -14.54
N HIS A 96 4.84 0.04 -13.28
CA HIS A 96 4.07 -1.16 -12.96
C HIS A 96 2.63 -1.01 -13.47
N ARG A 97 2.40 -1.40 -14.72
CA ARG A 97 1.08 -1.44 -15.36
C ARG A 97 0.44 -2.80 -15.11
N PHE A 98 0.10 -3.09 -13.86
CA PHE A 98 -0.57 -4.36 -13.52
C PHE A 98 -2.05 -4.39 -13.91
N GLU A 99 -2.66 -3.25 -14.27
CA GLU A 99 -4.09 -3.15 -14.56
C GLU A 99 -4.39 -2.16 -15.70
N PRO A 100 -5.54 -2.30 -16.39
CA PRO A 100 -6.07 -1.27 -17.27
C PRO A 100 -6.18 0.09 -16.55
N PRO A 101 -5.98 1.23 -17.24
CA PRO A 101 -6.04 2.56 -16.63
C PRO A 101 -7.33 2.81 -15.83
N GLU A 102 -8.47 2.28 -16.30
CA GLU A 102 -9.76 2.40 -15.62
C GLU A 102 -9.79 1.77 -14.24
N ARG A 103 -9.22 0.57 -14.12
CA ARG A 103 -9.21 -0.18 -12.86
C ARG A 103 -8.28 0.45 -11.84
N PHE A 104 -7.17 1.03 -12.30
CA PHE A 104 -6.33 1.87 -11.45
C PHE A 104 -7.11 3.08 -10.92
N ARG A 105 -7.85 3.80 -11.78
CA ARG A 105 -8.65 4.96 -11.35
C ARG A 105 -9.75 4.59 -10.36
N GLN A 106 -10.45 3.48 -10.59
CA GLN A 106 -11.46 2.96 -9.65
C GLN A 106 -10.86 2.62 -8.29
N MET A 107 -9.71 1.94 -8.28
CA MET A 107 -8.99 1.63 -7.04
C MET A 107 -8.55 2.91 -6.33
N LEU A 108 -7.95 3.86 -7.05
CA LEU A 108 -7.51 5.14 -6.51
C LEU A 108 -8.68 5.93 -5.92
N SER A 109 -9.81 6.03 -6.63
CA SER A 109 -10.99 6.73 -6.13
C SER A 109 -11.54 6.10 -4.86
N ALA A 110 -11.58 4.76 -4.80
CA ALA A 110 -12.01 4.04 -3.60
C ALA A 110 -11.08 4.34 -2.41
N ARG A 111 -9.76 4.30 -2.60
CA ARG A 111 -8.80 4.58 -1.51
C ARG A 111 -8.86 6.03 -1.02
N LEU A 112 -9.01 7.00 -1.92
CA LEU A 112 -9.20 8.40 -1.53
C LEU A 112 -10.50 8.60 -0.73
N ALA A 113 -11.60 7.95 -1.15
CA ALA A 113 -12.87 8.01 -0.43
C ALA A 113 -12.79 7.35 0.96
N GLU A 114 -12.11 6.21 1.08
CA GLU A 114 -11.85 5.54 2.36
C GLU A 114 -11.05 6.44 3.31
N LEU A 115 -9.98 7.07 2.82
CA LEU A 115 -9.14 7.97 3.63
C LEU A 115 -9.92 9.20 4.09
N ASN A 116 -10.71 9.80 3.19
CA ASN A 116 -11.55 10.93 3.54
C ASN A 116 -12.59 10.56 4.60
N THR A 117 -13.25 9.40 4.44
CA THR A 117 -14.21 8.87 5.42
C THR A 117 -13.58 8.67 6.79
N LEU A 118 -12.35 8.14 6.84
CA LEU A 118 -11.61 7.97 8.09
C LEU A 118 -11.40 9.32 8.79
N VAL A 119 -10.94 10.32 8.05
CA VAL A 119 -10.68 11.67 8.59
C VAL A 119 -11.96 12.32 9.10
N THR A 120 -13.06 12.28 8.32
CA THR A 120 -14.32 12.89 8.71
C THR A 120 -15.00 12.17 9.88
N THR A 121 -14.81 10.86 10.00
CA THR A 121 -15.40 10.06 11.10
C THR A 121 -14.64 10.26 12.41
N HIS A 122 -13.31 10.38 12.37
CA HIS A 122 -12.45 10.45 13.55
C HIS A 122 -11.80 11.81 13.77
N TYR A 123 -12.39 12.89 13.24
CA TYR A 123 -11.76 14.23 13.20
C TYR A 123 -11.35 14.74 14.59
N VAL A 124 -12.11 14.46 15.64
CA VAL A 124 -11.79 14.90 17.01
C VAL A 124 -10.50 14.25 17.53
N GLN A 125 -10.37 12.94 17.34
CA GLN A 125 -9.19 12.19 17.77
C GLN A 125 -7.97 12.57 16.92
N LEU A 126 -8.15 12.69 15.61
CA LEU A 126 -7.08 13.06 14.69
C LEU A 126 -6.61 14.51 14.88
N ALA A 127 -7.49 15.43 15.27
CA ALA A 127 -7.09 16.80 15.59
C ALA A 127 -6.13 16.87 16.79
N ALA A 128 -6.26 15.96 17.75
CA ALA A 128 -5.35 15.86 18.89
C ALA A 128 -4.04 15.16 18.52
N ASP A 129 -4.11 14.05 17.80
CA ASP A 129 -2.98 13.12 17.66
C ASP A 129 -2.21 13.23 16.33
N ALA A 130 -2.85 13.77 15.28
CA ALA A 130 -2.35 13.71 13.90
C ALA A 130 -1.97 15.07 13.29
N ALA A 131 -1.80 16.12 14.10
CA ALA A 131 -1.44 17.46 13.60
C ALA A 131 -0.17 17.47 12.73
N HIS A 132 0.82 16.67 13.09
CA HIS A 132 2.07 16.50 12.35
C HIS A 132 1.92 15.80 10.99
N ARG A 133 0.77 15.16 10.72
CA ARG A 133 0.47 14.46 9.46
C ARG A 133 -0.34 15.30 8.47
N ILE A 134 -0.80 16.49 8.85
CA ILE A 134 -1.69 17.33 8.00
C ILE A 134 -1.05 17.61 6.63
N ASP A 135 0.22 18.04 6.60
CA ASP A 135 0.93 18.33 5.35
C ASP A 135 1.07 17.09 4.45
N ALA A 136 1.37 15.94 5.06
CA ALA A 136 1.48 14.68 4.35
C ALA A 136 0.13 14.25 3.76
N LEU A 137 -0.95 14.39 4.52
CA LEU A 137 -2.32 14.12 4.07
C LEU A 137 -2.70 15.03 2.91
N GLN A 138 -2.54 16.36 3.05
CA GLN A 138 -2.89 17.32 2.01
C GLN A 138 -2.11 17.06 0.71
N ARG A 139 -0.80 16.80 0.82
CA ARG A 139 0.05 16.47 -0.33
C ARG A 139 -0.42 15.20 -1.02
N THR A 140 -0.71 14.15 -0.25
CA THR A 140 -1.14 12.85 -0.76
C THR A 140 -2.50 12.97 -1.47
N MET A 141 -3.45 13.69 -0.87
CA MET A 141 -4.76 13.94 -1.47
C MET A 141 -4.63 14.74 -2.78
N ARG A 142 -3.79 15.79 -2.79
CA ARG A 142 -3.55 16.60 -4.00
C ARG A 142 -3.01 15.75 -5.15
N VAL A 143 -1.98 14.94 -4.90
CA VAL A 143 -1.39 14.04 -5.92
C VAL A 143 -2.41 13.00 -6.36
N GLY A 144 -3.18 12.43 -5.42
CA GLY A 144 -4.24 11.48 -5.73
C GLY A 144 -5.29 12.04 -6.69
N TYR A 145 -5.79 13.25 -6.44
CA TYR A 145 -6.74 13.89 -7.35
C TYR A 145 -6.12 14.27 -8.70
N GLN A 146 -4.86 14.70 -8.72
CA GLN A 146 -4.15 14.95 -9.97
C GLN A 146 -4.08 13.68 -10.84
N LEU A 147 -3.70 12.55 -10.27
CA LEU A 147 -3.62 11.26 -10.97
C LEU A 147 -5.00 10.72 -11.38
N LEU A 148 -6.04 11.00 -10.60
CA LEU A 148 -7.40 10.56 -10.91
C LEU A 148 -7.99 11.33 -12.10
N LEU A 149 -7.67 12.63 -12.20
CA LEU A 149 -8.23 13.55 -13.19
C LEU A 149 -7.35 13.73 -14.44
N SER A 150 -6.07 13.37 -14.38
CA SER A 150 -5.20 13.34 -15.55
C SER A 150 -5.62 12.24 -16.53
N ALA A 151 -5.79 12.60 -17.80
CA ALA A 151 -6.20 11.70 -18.89
C ALA A 151 -5.14 10.64 -19.24
#